data_AF-U1PZP6-F1
#
_entry.id   AF-U1PZP6-F1
#
_cell.length_a   1.000
_cell.length_b   1.000
_cell.length_c   1.000
_cell.angle_alpha   90.00
_cell.angle_beta   90.00
_cell.angle_gamma   90.00
#
_symmetry.space_group_name_H-M   'P 1'
#
loop_
_entity.id
_entity.type
_entity.pdbx_description
1 polymer ?
#
loop_
_entity_poly.entity_id
_entity_poly.type
_entity_poly.pdbx_seq_one_letter_code
_entity_poly.pdbx_strand_id
1 'polypeptide(L)'
;MSDRGERGQLATALIEAGVGVLLILAVISGFVWTPTATVGSDAVLDQHASDTVTLLLSAPPIEEGQSSLNDACLTTSTVTRDRAEIMRQLQKVAPTGVGVSLHISQAHLGERPPTLVETGTATRVISECVIHLEMWWI
;
A
#
# COMPACT_ATOMS: atom_id res chain seq x y z
N MET A 1 2.23 32.45 -61.30
CA MET A 1 3.30 31.65 -60.67
C MET A 1 3.18 31.79 -59.15
N SER A 2 2.26 31.04 -58.52
CA SER A 2 2.26 30.68 -57.07
C SER A 2 0.91 29.99 -56.77
N ASP A 3 0.91 28.67 -56.61
CA ASP A 3 -0.26 27.86 -56.14
C ASP A 3 0.25 26.48 -55.66
N ARG A 4 1.38 26.01 -56.20
CA ARG A 4 2.05 24.79 -55.70
C ARG A 4 2.58 24.89 -54.27
N GLY A 5 3.01 26.07 -53.82
CA GLY A 5 3.56 26.26 -52.47
C GLY A 5 2.51 26.12 -51.37
N GLU A 6 1.32 26.68 -51.60
CA GLU A 6 0.22 26.69 -50.62
C GLU A 6 -0.38 25.29 -50.42
N ARG A 7 -0.58 24.53 -51.50
CA ARG A 7 -1.06 23.15 -51.44
C ARG A 7 -0.03 22.19 -50.83
N GLY A 8 1.26 22.40 -51.11
CA GLY A 8 2.35 21.62 -50.51
C GLY A 8 2.53 21.86 -49.01
N GLN A 9 2.34 23.11 -48.56
CA GLN A 9 2.36 23.45 -47.13
C GLN A 9 1.13 22.90 -46.39
N LEU A 10 -0.07 22.98 -46.97
CA LEU A 10 -1.26 22.35 -46.39
C LEU A 10 -1.11 20.82 -46.27
N ALA A 11 -0.60 20.16 -47.31
CA ALA A 11 -0.39 18.72 -47.31
C ALA A 11 0.63 18.30 -46.24
N THR A 12 1.67 19.11 -46.00
CA THR A 12 2.70 18.83 -45.00
C THR A 12 2.16 19.00 -43.58
N ALA A 13 1.43 20.08 -43.32
CA ALA A 13 0.81 20.32 -42.01
C ALA A 13 -0.21 19.23 -41.62
N LEU A 14 -0.95 18.70 -42.60
CA LEU A 14 -1.88 17.59 -42.37
C LEU A 14 -1.15 16.29 -42.00
N ILE A 15 -0.04 15.99 -42.67
CA ILE A 15 0.78 14.81 -42.37
C ILE A 15 1.40 14.93 -40.99
N GLU A 16 1.95 16.09 -40.64
CA GLU A 16 2.53 16.37 -39.32
C GLU A 16 1.50 16.18 -38.21
N ALA A 17 0.30 16.74 -38.38
CA ALA A 17 -0.80 16.56 -37.43
C ALA A 17 -1.21 15.08 -37.31
N GLY A 18 -1.29 14.36 -38.43
CA GLY A 18 -1.60 12.94 -38.46
C GLY A 18 -0.57 12.09 -37.70
N VAL A 19 0.72 12.36 -37.91
CA VAL A 19 1.82 11.69 -37.19
C VAL A 19 1.77 12.01 -35.70
N GLY A 20 1.50 13.27 -35.33
CA GLY A 20 1.33 13.68 -33.93
C GLY A 20 0.20 12.93 -33.23
N VAL A 21 -0.97 12.81 -33.89
CA VAL A 21 -2.11 12.05 -33.35
C VAL A 21 -1.76 10.57 -33.19
N LEU A 22 -1.13 9.95 -34.19
CA LEU A 22 -0.72 8.54 -34.11
C LEU A 22 0.28 8.29 -32.98
N LEU A 23 1.22 9.21 -32.77
CA LEU A 23 2.20 9.12 -31.68
C LEU A 23 1.53 9.24 -30.30
N ILE A 24 0.59 10.17 -30.14
CA ILE A 24 -0.20 10.31 -28.91
C ILE A 24 -1.00 9.02 -28.64
N LEU A 25 -1.67 8.47 -29.65
CA LEU A 25 -2.43 7.23 -29.52
C LEU A 25 -1.53 6.03 -29.18
N ALA A 26 -0.33 5.97 -29.74
CA ALA A 26 0.65 4.92 -29.42
C ALA A 26 1.09 5.00 -27.94
N VAL A 27 1.36 6.21 -27.43
CA VAL A 27 1.72 6.43 -26.02
C VAL A 27 0.57 6.04 -25.10
N ILE A 28 -0.66 6.51 -25.40
CA ILE A 28 -1.86 6.16 -24.62
C ILE A 28 -2.08 4.65 -24.62
N SER A 29 -1.93 3.99 -25.77
CA SER A 29 -2.06 2.53 -25.89
C SER A 29 -1.04 1.80 -25.03
N GLY A 30 0.18 2.34 -24.91
CA GLY A 30 1.19 1.81 -23.99
C GLY A 30 0.74 1.82 -22.54
N PHE A 31 0.02 2.85 -22.10
CA PHE A 31 -0.55 2.92 -20.73
C PHE A 31 -1.81 2.07 -20.55
N VAL A 32 -2.64 1.94 -21.58
CA VAL A 32 -3.85 1.10 -21.55
C VAL A 32 -3.48 -0.39 -21.53
N TRP A 33 -2.41 -0.77 -22.24
CA TRP A 33 -1.98 -2.15 -22.40
C TRP A 33 -0.83 -2.55 -21.49
N THR A 34 -0.43 -1.71 -20.52
CA THR A 34 0.44 -2.22 -19.46
C THR A 34 -0.33 -3.37 -18.81
N PRO A 35 0.20 -4.60 -18.85
CA PRO A 35 -0.30 -5.60 -17.94
C PRO A 35 -0.02 -5.00 -16.57
N THR A 36 -1.07 -4.61 -15.83
CA THR A 36 -0.93 -4.70 -14.40
C THR A 36 -0.53 -6.15 -14.22
N ALA A 37 0.71 -6.40 -13.80
CA ALA A 37 1.03 -7.70 -13.24
C ALA A 37 -0.16 -7.94 -12.31
N THR A 38 -0.89 -9.04 -12.51
CA THR A 38 -1.94 -9.44 -11.59
C THR A 38 -1.18 -9.81 -10.32
N VAL A 39 -0.71 -8.80 -9.61
CA VAL A 39 -0.30 -8.83 -8.22
C VAL A 39 -1.58 -9.37 -7.60
N GLY A 40 -1.56 -10.66 -7.23
CA GLY A 40 -2.69 -11.27 -6.53
C GLY A 40 -3.08 -10.34 -5.38
N SER A 41 -4.35 -10.33 -4.99
CA SER A 41 -4.82 -9.47 -3.90
C SER A 41 -3.96 -9.67 -2.64
N ASP A 42 -3.40 -10.86 -2.45
CA ASP A 42 -2.37 -11.24 -1.49
C ASP A 42 -1.15 -10.31 -1.56
N ALA A 43 -0.55 -10.12 -2.73
CA ALA A 43 0.65 -9.31 -2.87
C ALA A 43 0.37 -7.81 -2.72
N VAL A 44 -0.87 -7.36 -2.95
CA VAL A 44 -1.31 -5.99 -2.59
C VAL A 44 -1.48 -5.88 -1.07
N LEU A 45 -2.11 -6.87 -0.44
CA LEU A 45 -2.31 -6.91 1.01
C LEU A 45 -0.98 -7.06 1.77
N ASP A 46 -0.02 -7.83 1.25
CA ASP A 46 1.35 -7.96 1.80
C ASP A 46 2.06 -6.61 1.81
N GLN A 47 1.96 -5.86 0.71
CA GLN A 47 2.52 -4.53 0.60
C GLN A 47 1.88 -3.59 1.62
N HIS A 48 0.54 -3.59 1.72
CA HIS A 48 -0.17 -2.82 2.73
C HIS A 48 0.22 -3.21 4.15
N ALA A 49 0.33 -4.51 4.45
CA ALA A 49 0.76 -4.99 5.75
C ALA A 49 2.18 -4.51 6.09
N SER A 50 3.11 -4.57 5.12
CA SER A 50 4.49 -4.10 5.29
C SER A 50 4.54 -2.59 5.55
N ASP A 51 3.77 -1.80 4.81
CA ASP A 51 3.71 -0.35 4.97
C ASP A 51 3.06 0.03 6.30
N THR A 52 1.95 -0.61 6.67
CA THR A 52 1.25 -0.40 7.94
C THR A 52 2.15 -0.73 9.14
N VAL A 53 2.88 -1.85 9.12
CA VAL A 53 3.84 -2.16 10.20
C VAL A 53 4.94 -1.09 10.28
N THR A 54 5.44 -0.63 9.14
CA THR A 54 6.49 0.41 9.09
C THR A 54 6.01 1.74 9.68
N LEU A 55 4.79 2.15 9.34
CA LEU A 55 4.16 3.35 9.90
C LEU A 55 3.89 3.21 11.40
N LEU A 56 3.39 2.05 11.84
CA LEU A 56 3.10 1.77 13.23
C LEU A 56 4.37 1.80 14.11
N LEU A 57 5.49 1.31 13.58
CA LEU A 57 6.79 1.36 14.26
C LEU A 57 7.40 2.76 14.35
N SER A 58 6.99 3.64 13.44
CA SER A 58 7.42 5.05 13.42
C SER A 58 6.49 5.97 14.20
N ALA A 59 5.35 5.45 14.68
CA ALA A 59 4.34 6.24 15.37
C ALA A 59 4.80 6.60 16.80
N PRO A 60 4.67 7.87 17.23
CA PRO A 60 4.82 8.22 18.63
C PRO A 60 3.65 7.66 19.46
N PRO A 61 3.78 7.54 20.80
CA PRO A 61 2.65 7.27 21.68
C PRO A 61 1.56 8.36 21.52
N ILE A 62 0.26 8.00 21.53
CA ILE A 62 -0.82 9.00 21.41
C ILE A 62 -0.96 9.84 22.69
N GLU A 63 -0.71 9.25 23.86
CA GLU A 63 -0.88 9.93 25.16
C GLU A 63 0.38 9.85 26.02
N GLU A 64 0.56 10.82 26.90
CA GLU A 64 1.64 10.82 27.88
C GLU A 64 1.55 9.60 28.81
N GLY A 65 2.66 8.87 28.96
CA GLY A 65 2.74 7.67 29.78
C GLY A 65 2.48 6.35 29.03
N GLN A 66 2.13 6.42 27.75
CA GLN A 66 2.02 5.25 26.88
C GLN A 66 3.35 4.94 26.19
N SER A 67 3.59 3.67 25.91
CA SER A 67 4.84 3.18 25.35
C SER A 67 4.79 3.20 23.83
N SER A 68 5.91 3.49 23.15
CA SER A 68 5.97 3.29 21.71
C SER A 68 5.88 1.79 21.38
N LEU A 69 5.56 1.43 20.14
CA LEU A 69 5.52 0.00 19.77
C LEU A 69 6.89 -0.67 19.96
N ASN A 70 7.99 0.08 19.79
CA ASN A 70 9.35 -0.38 20.07
C ASN A 70 9.55 -0.71 21.56
N ASP A 71 9.00 0.11 22.45
CA ASP A 71 9.05 -0.12 23.89
C ASP A 71 8.15 -1.30 24.30
N ALA A 72 7.00 -1.46 23.64
CA ALA A 72 6.10 -2.59 23.84
C ALA A 72 6.78 -3.93 23.48
N CYS A 73 7.69 -3.92 22.50
CA CYS A 73 8.53 -5.07 22.16
C CYS A 73 9.53 -5.47 23.26
N LEU A 74 9.81 -4.62 24.25
CA LEU A 74 10.72 -4.93 25.35
C LEU A 74 10.04 -5.73 26.48
N THR A 75 8.72 -5.65 26.63
CA THR A 75 7.98 -6.35 27.70
C THR A 75 6.54 -6.70 27.31
N THR A 76 6.17 -7.98 27.42
CA THR A 76 4.80 -8.46 27.13
C THR A 76 3.72 -7.76 27.99
N SER A 77 4.05 -7.35 29.21
CA SER A 77 3.14 -6.61 30.09
C SER A 77 2.77 -5.23 29.54
N THR A 78 3.67 -4.60 28.77
CA THR A 78 3.43 -3.31 28.11
C THR A 78 2.44 -3.46 26.97
N VAL A 79 2.55 -4.51 26.16
CA VAL A 79 1.58 -4.80 25.08
C VAL A 79 0.16 -5.01 25.64
N THR A 80 0.03 -5.71 26.77
CA THR A 80 -1.28 -5.95 27.39
C THR A 80 -1.88 -4.68 27.98
N ARG A 81 -1.05 -3.84 28.63
CA ARG A 81 -1.48 -2.56 29.21
C ARG A 81 -1.96 -1.58 28.14
N ASP A 82 -1.20 -1.47 27.05
CA ASP A 82 -1.39 -0.45 26.01
C ASP A 82 -2.20 -1.01 24.81
N ARG A 83 -2.83 -2.19 24.97
CA ARG A 83 -3.54 -2.93 23.91
C ARG A 83 -4.53 -2.08 23.12
N ALA A 84 -5.39 -1.34 23.82
CA ALA A 84 -6.45 -0.54 23.20
C ALA A 84 -5.88 0.61 22.37
N GLU A 85 -4.78 1.18 22.83
CA GLU A 85 -4.08 2.25 22.13
C GLU A 85 -3.35 1.73 20.89
N ILE A 86 -2.61 0.64 21.00
CA ILE A 86 -1.94 0.00 19.87
C ILE A 86 -2.95 -0.32 18.77
N MET A 87 -4.12 -0.86 19.14
CA MET A 87 -5.20 -1.13 18.18
C MET A 87 -5.74 0.15 17.54
N ARG A 88 -5.87 1.24 18.29
CA ARG A 88 -6.34 2.53 17.79
C ARG A 88 -5.34 3.14 16.81
N GLN A 89 -4.05 3.06 17.08
CA GLN A 89 -3.01 3.48 16.14
C GLN A 89 -3.03 2.63 14.88
N LEU A 90 -3.07 1.30 15.04
CA LEU A 90 -3.14 0.36 13.92
C LEU A 90 -4.33 0.68 13.00
N GLN A 91 -5.51 0.94 13.57
CA GLN A 91 -6.70 1.33 12.79
C GLN A 91 -6.56 2.68 12.09
N LYS A 92 -5.73 3.61 12.59
CA LYS A 92 -5.46 4.90 11.94
C LYS A 92 -4.52 4.77 10.75
N VAL A 93 -3.55 3.84 10.81
CA VAL A 93 -2.55 3.66 9.76
C VAL A 93 -2.90 2.54 8.76
N ALA A 94 -3.87 1.69 9.09
CA ALA A 94 -4.39 0.68 8.18
C ALA A 94 -5.26 1.32 7.07
N PRO A 95 -5.24 0.77 5.84
CA PRO A 95 -6.21 1.10 4.79
C PRO A 95 -7.66 0.95 5.27
N THR A 96 -8.59 1.69 4.65
CA THR A 96 -10.01 1.52 4.96
C THR A 96 -10.57 0.25 4.32
N GLY A 97 -11.51 -0.42 4.99
CA GLY A 97 -12.16 -1.63 4.48
C GLY A 97 -11.34 -2.91 4.67
N VAL A 98 -10.35 -2.89 5.56
CA VAL A 98 -9.55 -4.07 5.90
C VAL A 98 -9.73 -4.47 7.37
N GLY A 99 -9.74 -5.77 7.61
CA GLY A 99 -9.55 -6.35 8.93
C GLY A 99 -8.07 -6.49 9.22
N VAL A 100 -7.71 -6.42 10.51
CA VAL A 100 -6.32 -6.48 10.97
C VAL A 100 -6.18 -7.41 12.16
N SER A 101 -5.14 -8.25 12.13
CA SER A 101 -4.69 -9.06 13.26
C SER A 101 -3.22 -8.79 13.52
N LEU A 102 -2.86 -8.41 14.73
CA LEU A 102 -1.49 -8.10 15.11
C LEU A 102 -1.02 -9.06 16.20
N HIS A 103 0.04 -9.81 15.90
CA HIS A 103 0.75 -10.64 16.85
C HIS A 103 2.08 -9.98 17.21
N ILE A 104 2.33 -9.79 18.50
CA ILE A 104 3.58 -9.24 19.04
C ILE A 104 4.10 -10.21 20.08
N SER A 105 5.17 -10.92 19.76
CA SER A 105 5.76 -11.95 20.62
C SER A 105 4.74 -13.01 21.08
N GLN A 106 4.14 -12.88 22.28
CA GLN A 106 3.13 -13.80 22.83
C GLN A 106 1.74 -13.17 22.94
N ALA A 107 1.60 -11.90 22.57
CA ALA A 107 0.34 -11.17 22.63
C ALA A 107 -0.31 -11.12 21.24
N HIS A 108 -1.63 -11.30 21.20
CA HIS A 108 -2.45 -11.20 20.00
C HIS A 108 -3.48 -10.08 20.17
N LEU A 109 -3.53 -9.15 19.23
CA LEU A 109 -4.43 -7.99 19.20
C LEU A 109 -5.28 -8.03 17.93
N GLY A 110 -6.54 -7.63 18.04
CA GLY A 110 -7.50 -7.69 16.94
C GLY A 110 -8.25 -9.01 16.86
N GLU A 111 -8.96 -9.17 15.74
CA GLU A 111 -9.71 -10.38 15.41
C GLU A 111 -8.84 -11.31 14.56
N ARG A 112 -9.20 -12.59 14.46
CA ARG A 112 -8.54 -13.49 13.52
C ARG A 112 -9.17 -13.34 12.14
N PRO A 113 -8.39 -13.48 11.06
CA PRO A 113 -8.94 -13.53 9.72
C PRO A 113 -10.00 -14.64 9.60
N PRO A 114 -11.11 -14.39 8.89
CA PRO A 114 -12.06 -15.44 8.55
C PRO A 114 -11.38 -16.54 7.74
N THR A 115 -11.87 -17.78 7.86
CA THR A 115 -11.31 -18.90 7.11
C THR A 115 -11.55 -18.70 5.61
N LEU A 116 -10.55 -19.05 4.79
CA LEU A 116 -10.61 -18.99 3.32
C LEU A 116 -10.62 -17.58 2.70
N VAL A 117 -10.34 -16.53 3.49
CA VAL A 117 -10.16 -15.18 2.95
C VAL A 117 -8.69 -14.95 2.61
N GLU A 118 -8.47 -14.33 1.47
CA GLU A 118 -7.16 -13.88 1.01
C GLU A 118 -6.56 -12.91 2.04
N THR A 119 -5.36 -13.22 2.53
CA THR A 119 -4.78 -12.58 3.69
C THR A 119 -3.34 -12.22 3.39
N GLY A 120 -3.05 -10.93 3.33
CA GLY A 120 -1.69 -10.45 3.26
C GLY A 120 -1.04 -10.43 4.63
N THR A 121 0.26 -10.64 4.67
CA THR A 121 1.03 -10.74 5.91
C THR A 121 2.30 -9.91 5.84
N ALA A 122 2.70 -9.40 7.00
CA ALA A 122 4.01 -8.77 7.15
C ALA A 122 4.63 -9.16 8.48
N THR A 123 5.89 -9.58 8.43
CA THR A 123 6.69 -9.86 9.62
C THR A 123 7.84 -8.87 9.72
N ARG A 124 8.01 -8.29 10.91
CA ARG A 124 9.17 -7.49 11.29
C ARG A 124 9.77 -8.01 12.58
N VAL A 125 11.10 -8.05 12.61
CA VAL A 125 11.86 -8.47 13.79
C VAL A 125 12.58 -7.24 14.32
N ILE A 126 12.41 -6.95 15.62
CA ILE A 126 13.04 -5.83 16.31
C ILE A 126 13.74 -6.39 17.54
N SER A 127 15.07 -6.40 17.50
CA SER A 127 15.89 -7.10 18.50
C SER A 127 15.47 -8.59 18.58
N GLU A 128 14.76 -8.98 19.65
CA GLU A 128 14.27 -10.35 19.89
C GLU A 128 12.73 -10.44 19.71
N CYS A 129 12.06 -9.33 19.41
CA CYS A 129 10.60 -9.24 19.27
C CYS A 129 10.18 -9.52 17.83
N VAL A 130 9.23 -10.44 17.65
CA VAL A 130 8.60 -10.71 16.36
C VAL A 130 7.23 -10.05 16.32
N ILE A 131 7.05 -9.18 15.34
CA ILE A 131 5.78 -8.54 15.02
C ILE A 131 5.27 -9.15 13.73
N HIS A 132 4.07 -9.73 13.79
CA HIS A 132 3.41 -10.32 12.64
C HIS A 132 2.03 -9.67 12.48
N LEU A 133 1.81 -9.01 11.35
CA LEU A 133 0.55 -8.39 10.98
C LEU A 133 -0.10 -9.21 9.87
N GLU A 134 -1.38 -9.53 10.05
CA GLU A 134 -2.24 -10.12 9.03
C GLU A 134 -3.34 -9.12 8.65
N MET A 135 -3.68 -9.08 7.36
CA MET A 135 -4.66 -8.15 6.80
C MET A 135 -5.54 -8.83 5.77
N TRP A 136 -6.84 -8.54 5.79
CA TRP A 136 -7.81 -9.09 4.84
C TRP A 136 -8.88 -8.05 4.50
N TRP A 137 -9.53 -8.17 3.35
CA TRP A 137 -10.66 -7.30 2.99
C TRP A 137 -11.93 -7.66 3.78
N ILE A 138 -12.68 -6.64 4.21
CA ILE A 138 -14.00 -6.77 4.88
C ILE A 138 -15.13 -6.54 3.87
#